data_AF-A0A7X9EH79-F1
#
_entry.id   AF-A0A7X9EH79-F1
#
_cell.length_a   1.000
_cell.length_b   1.000
_cell.length_c   1.000
_cell.angle_alpha   90.00
_cell.angle_beta   90.00
_cell.angle_gamma   90.00
#
_symmetry.space_group_name_H-M   'P 1'
#
loop_
_entity.id
_entity.type
_entity.pdbx_description
1 polymer ?
#
loop_
_entity_poly.entity_id
_entity_poly.type
_entity_poly.pdbx_seq_one_letter_code
_entity_poly.pdbx_strand_id
1 'polypeptide(L)'
;MRYFIDGNNLGLYLFREKGVGDVRVKVLNFLISRKIPKMTTVVFDGYNFCSENEKGSVSIIFSKKRKADEVIIERICRGDIIVTNDRELQSRCRTKGAKIVEIASFISNAESRLETKEKPIYEPDVEGWMKIFSKGKNDN
;
A
#
# COMPACT_ATOMS: atom_id res chain seq x y z
N MET A 1 -4.19 -11.97 -11.96
CA MET A 1 -4.81 -10.64 -12.04
C MET A 1 -3.87 -9.64 -11.37
N ARG A 2 -3.36 -8.66 -12.12
CA ARG A 2 -2.39 -7.69 -11.61
C ARG A 2 -3.07 -6.37 -11.28
N TYR A 3 -2.51 -5.64 -10.34
CA TYR A 3 -2.96 -4.29 -9.97
C TYR A 3 -1.92 -3.28 -10.45
N PHE A 4 -2.36 -2.26 -11.18
CA PHE A 4 -1.56 -1.09 -11.53
C PHE A 4 -2.14 0.13 -10.84
N ILE A 5 -1.32 0.79 -10.03
CA ILE A 5 -1.69 2.00 -9.29
C ILE A 5 -0.99 3.18 -9.94
N ASP A 6 -1.76 4.21 -10.27
CA ASP A 6 -1.20 5.53 -10.59
C ASP A 6 -0.75 6.21 -9.30
N GLY A 7 0.57 6.25 -9.09
CA GLY A 7 1.17 6.76 -7.87
C GLY A 7 1.00 8.27 -7.69
N ASN A 8 0.90 9.03 -8.78
CA ASN A 8 0.70 10.48 -8.70
C ASN A 8 -0.74 10.80 -8.31
N ASN A 9 -1.70 10.13 -8.94
CA ASN A 9 -3.12 10.30 -8.63
C ASN A 9 -3.43 9.82 -7.21
N LEU A 10 -2.82 8.72 -6.77
CA LEU A 10 -2.91 8.25 -5.38
C LEU A 10 -2.30 9.24 -4.39
N GLY A 11 -1.13 9.81 -4.71
CA GLY A 11 -0.48 10.83 -3.89
C GLY A 11 -1.32 12.09 -3.73
N LEU A 12 -1.87 12.59 -4.85
CA LEU A 12 -2.76 13.74 -4.87
C LEU A 12 -4.02 13.49 -4.03
N TYR A 13 -4.61 12.30 -4.13
CA TYR A 13 -5.79 11.91 -3.37
C TYR A 13 -5.53 11.82 -1.86
N LEU A 14 -4.45 11.14 -1.46
CA LEU A 14 -4.16 10.85 -0.05
C LEU A 14 -3.58 12.04 0.73
N PHE A 15 -2.65 12.77 0.11
CA PHE A 15 -1.81 13.73 0.83
C PHE A 15 -2.10 15.17 0.43
N ARG A 16 -2.78 15.40 -0.71
CA ARG A 16 -2.91 16.73 -1.35
C ARG A 16 -1.53 17.42 -1.44
N GLU A 17 -1.42 18.68 -1.88
CA GLU A 17 -0.15 19.42 -1.83
C GLU A 17 0.31 19.78 -0.40
N LYS A 18 -0.29 19.19 0.64
CA LYS A 18 -0.07 19.59 2.03
C LYS A 18 0.98 18.70 2.71
N GLY A 19 2.13 19.29 2.99
CA GLY A 19 3.10 18.79 3.96
C GLY A 19 4.54 18.77 3.46
N VAL A 20 5.48 18.75 4.41
CA VAL A 20 6.93 18.65 4.14
C VAL A 20 7.26 17.22 3.67
N GLY A 21 8.11 17.10 2.65
CA GLY A 21 8.65 15.82 2.15
C GLY A 21 8.04 15.28 0.85
N ASP A 22 8.76 14.39 0.16
CA ASP A 22 8.38 13.82 -1.14
C ASP A 22 7.10 12.96 -1.02
N VAL A 23 6.03 13.39 -1.72
CA VAL A 23 4.73 12.70 -1.76
C VAL A 23 4.86 11.25 -2.20
N ARG A 24 5.80 10.94 -3.10
CA ARG A 24 5.99 9.58 -3.62
C ARG A 24 6.50 8.63 -2.55
N VAL A 25 7.36 9.11 -1.65
CA VAL A 25 7.82 8.34 -0.47
C VAL A 25 6.65 8.06 0.48
N LYS A 26 5.78 9.05 0.71
CA LYS A 26 4.58 8.88 1.56
C LYS A 26 3.61 7.85 0.98
N VAL A 27 3.37 7.88 -0.33
CA VAL A 27 2.56 6.87 -1.04
C VAL A 27 3.16 5.48 -0.89
N LEU A 28 4.47 5.34 -1.09
CA LEU A 28 5.13 4.05 -0.99
C LEU A 28 5.01 3.48 0.44
N ASN A 29 5.31 4.28 1.46
CA ASN A 29 5.17 3.87 2.85
C ASN A 29 3.72 3.52 3.22
N PHE A 30 2.75 4.29 2.71
CA PHE A 30 1.33 3.98 2.84
C PHE A 30 1.01 2.59 2.27
N LEU A 31 1.41 2.29 1.03
CA LEU A 31 1.11 1.00 0.40
C LEU A 31 1.75 -0.18 1.13
N ILE A 32 2.99 -0.04 1.61
CA ILE A 32 3.72 -1.12 2.29
C ILE A 32 3.11 -1.41 3.67
N SER A 33 2.57 -0.40 4.35
CA SER A 33 1.89 -0.55 5.64
C SER A 33 0.48 -1.14 5.55
N ARG A 34 -0.02 -1.43 4.33
CA ARG A 34 -1.37 -1.97 4.09
C ARG A 34 -1.33 -3.38 3.53
N LYS A 35 -2.32 -4.20 3.87
CA LYS A 35 -2.56 -5.47 3.18
C LYS A 35 -3.13 -5.11 1.81
N ILE A 36 -2.29 -5.24 0.80
CA ILE A 36 -2.64 -4.98 -0.60
C ILE A 36 -2.50 -6.28 -1.40
N PRO A 37 -3.11 -6.38 -2.59
CA PRO A 37 -2.93 -7.54 -3.47
C PRO A 37 -1.45 -7.81 -3.77
N LYS A 38 -1.05 -9.09 -3.80
CA LYS A 38 0.38 -9.48 -3.98
C LYS A 38 1.01 -9.02 -5.29
N MET A 39 0.23 -8.91 -6.37
CA MET A 39 0.71 -8.51 -7.70
C MET A 39 0.42 -7.02 -7.95
N THR A 40 0.81 -6.16 -7.01
CA THR A 40 0.57 -4.71 -7.10
C THR A 40 1.82 -4.00 -7.62
N THR A 41 1.65 -3.27 -8.71
CA THR A 41 2.66 -2.38 -9.28
C THR A 41 2.20 -0.93 -9.14
N VAL A 42 3.03 -0.08 -8.53
CA VAL A 42 2.81 1.37 -8.50
C VAL A 42 3.69 2.05 -9.55
N VAL A 43 3.11 2.94 -10.33
CA VAL A 43 3.81 3.70 -11.37
C VAL A 43 3.87 5.17 -10.96
N PHE A 44 5.08 5.72 -10.89
CA PHE A 44 5.31 7.13 -10.56
C PHE A 44 5.87 7.88 -11.77
N ASP A 45 5.54 9.18 -11.83
CA ASP A 45 6.19 10.08 -12.78
C ASP A 45 7.63 10.41 -12.39
N GLY A 46 8.43 10.63 -13.43
CA GLY A 46 9.80 11.12 -13.30
C GLY A 46 10.80 10.01 -13.00
N TYR A 47 11.94 10.45 -12.47
CA TYR A 47 13.07 9.58 -12.15
C TYR A 47 12.92 8.92 -10.78
N ASN A 48 13.66 7.83 -10.60
CA ASN A 48 13.76 7.07 -9.36
C ASN A 48 14.04 8.00 -8.17
N PHE A 49 13.22 7.88 -7.14
CA PHE A 49 13.49 8.47 -5.81
C PHE A 49 13.92 7.41 -4.79
N CYS A 50 13.88 6.13 -5.15
CA CYS A 50 14.41 5.01 -4.39
C CYS A 50 15.25 4.09 -5.29
N SER A 51 16.25 3.43 -4.71
CA SER A 51 17.11 2.46 -5.39
C SER A 51 16.42 1.12 -5.63
N GLU A 52 15.39 0.81 -4.83
CA GLU A 52 14.65 -0.44 -4.88
C GLU A 52 13.56 -0.38 -5.96
N ASN A 53 13.49 -1.42 -6.80
CA ASN A 53 12.40 -1.62 -7.76
C ASN A 53 11.21 -2.39 -7.15
N GLU A 54 11.37 -2.94 -5.95
CA GLU A 54 10.33 -3.63 -5.19
C GLU A 54 10.52 -3.33 -3.71
N LYS A 55 9.41 -3.11 -3.00
CA LYS A 55 9.46 -2.90 -1.55
C LYS A 55 8.27 -3.59 -0.90
N GLY A 56 8.56 -4.63 -0.12
CA GLY A 56 7.53 -5.49 0.45
C GLY A 56 6.76 -6.26 -0.64
N SER A 57 5.45 -6.00 -0.77
CA SER A 57 4.59 -6.62 -1.78
C SER A 57 4.23 -5.66 -2.92
N VAL A 58 4.99 -4.57 -3.08
CA VAL A 58 4.78 -3.53 -4.09
C VAL A 58 5.95 -3.55 -5.07
N SER A 59 5.68 -3.78 -6.35
CA SER A 59 6.65 -3.50 -7.41
C SER A 59 6.53 -2.02 -7.83
N ILE A 60 7.64 -1.36 -8.13
CA ILE A 60 7.73 0.08 -8.36
C ILE A 60 8.26 0.32 -9.76
N ILE A 61 7.58 1.19 -10.51
CA ILE A 61 8.00 1.61 -11.85
C ILE A 61 8.08 3.13 -11.92
N PHE A 62 9.17 3.62 -12.49
CA PHE A 62 9.38 5.04 -12.79
C PHE A 62 9.26 5.30 -14.29
N SER A 63 8.43 6.28 -14.67
CA SER A 63 8.20 6.62 -16.08
C SER A 63 9.35 7.39 -16.74
N LYS A 64 10.29 7.92 -15.96
CA LYS A 64 11.45 8.70 -16.40
C LYS A 64 11.01 9.96 -17.16
N LYS A 65 11.21 9.98 -18.49
CA LYS A 65 10.84 11.10 -19.38
C LYS A 65 9.42 11.00 -19.93
N ARG A 66 8.70 9.92 -19.62
CA ARG A 66 7.36 9.64 -20.12
C ARG A 66 6.31 9.93 -19.05
N LYS A 67 5.04 9.96 -19.43
CA LYS A 67 3.94 9.98 -18.46
C LYS A 67 3.69 8.57 -17.91
N ALA A 68 3.38 8.48 -16.62
CA ALA A 68 2.99 7.25 -15.94
C ALA A 68 1.82 6.56 -16.65
N ASP A 69 0.86 7.33 -17.14
CA ASP A 69 -0.30 6.85 -17.91
C ASP A 69 0.10 6.00 -19.11
N GLU A 70 1.05 6.48 -19.91
CA GLU A 70 1.52 5.76 -21.09
C GLU A 70 2.17 4.44 -20.69
N VAL A 71 2.96 4.49 -19.63
CA VAL A 71 3.64 3.33 -19.08
C VAL A 71 2.65 2.28 -18.58
N ILE A 72 1.59 2.71 -17.90
CA ILE A 72 0.50 1.82 -17.46
C ILE A 72 -0.17 1.20 -18.70
N ILE A 73 -0.57 2.02 -19.67
CA ILE A 73 -1.31 1.59 -20.86
C ILE A 73 -0.52 0.58 -21.71
N GLU A 74 0.80 0.71 -21.78
CA GLU A 74 1.66 -0.25 -22.50
C GLU A 74 1.81 -1.59 -21.79
N ARG A 75 1.75 -1.60 -20.45
CA ARG A 75 2.04 -2.79 -19.63
C ARG A 75 0.82 -3.62 -19.26
N ILE A 76 -0.36 -3.01 -19.32
CA ILE A 76 -1.60 -3.68 -18.93
C ILE A 76 -2.05 -4.71 -19.97
N CYS A 77 -2.71 -5.74 -19.48
CA CYS A 77 -3.37 -6.76 -20.26
C CYS A 77 -4.86 -6.83 -19.89
N ARG A 78 -5.64 -7.53 -20.71
CA ARG A 78 -7.06 -7.77 -20.43
C ARG A 78 -7.21 -8.45 -19.06
N GLY A 79 -8.12 -7.92 -18.24
CA GLY A 79 -8.38 -8.43 -16.90
C GLY A 79 -7.49 -7.88 -15.79
N ASP A 80 -6.48 -7.06 -16.10
CA ASP A 80 -5.75 -6.30 -15.07
C ASP A 80 -6.65 -5.24 -14.43
N ILE A 81 -6.33 -4.85 -13.19
CA ILE A 81 -7.06 -3.83 -12.44
C ILE A 81 -6.22 -2.55 -12.37
N ILE A 82 -6.82 -1.44 -12.74
CA ILE A 82 -6.19 -0.11 -12.68
C ILE A 82 -6.83 0.69 -11.55
N VAL A 83 -6.00 1.22 -10.67
CA VAL A 83 -6.40 2.08 -9.56
C VAL A 83 -6.04 3.52 -9.90
N THR A 84 -7.04 4.31 -10.28
CA THR A 84 -6.89 5.74 -10.61
C THR A 84 -8.24 6.46 -10.61
N ASN A 85 -8.26 7.75 -10.29
CA ASN A 85 -9.40 8.62 -10.51
C ASN A 85 -9.28 9.44 -11.81
N ASP A 86 -8.20 9.29 -12.58
CA ASP A 86 -8.03 9.96 -13.87
C ASP A 86 -8.97 9.37 -14.94
N ARG A 87 -9.91 10.20 -15.42
CA ARG A 87 -10.93 9.76 -16.38
C ARG A 87 -10.36 9.40 -17.76
N GLU A 88 -9.31 10.08 -18.20
CA GLU A 88 -8.68 9.80 -19.50
C GLU A 88 -7.96 8.45 -19.45
N LEU A 89 -7.17 8.22 -18.38
CA LEU A 89 -6.50 6.94 -18.16
C LEU A 89 -7.50 5.80 -18.02
N GLN A 90 -8.59 6.00 -17.27
CA GLN A 90 -9.68 5.01 -17.15
C GLN A 90 -10.25 4.62 -18.52
N SER A 91 -10.57 5.61 -19.36
CA SER A 91 -11.11 5.37 -20.70
C SER A 91 -10.16 4.50 -21.54
N ARG A 92 -8.88 4.89 -21.62
CA ARG A 92 -7.87 4.18 -22.41
C ARG A 92 -7.63 2.75 -21.90
N CYS A 93 -7.63 2.55 -20.59
CA CYS A 93 -7.46 1.24 -19.97
C CYS A 93 -8.67 0.31 -20.21
N ARG A 94 -9.91 0.85 -20.15
CA ARG A 94 -11.12 0.08 -20.46
C ARG A 94 -11.13 -0.44 -21.89
N THR A 95 -10.68 0.35 -22.87
CA THR A 95 -10.55 -0.08 -24.27
C THR A 95 -9.61 -1.28 -24.43
N LYS A 96 -8.62 -1.45 -23.53
CA LYS A 96 -7.74 -2.63 -23.49
C LYS A 96 -8.29 -3.81 -22.68
N GLY A 97 -9.52 -3.70 -22.18
CA GLY A 97 -10.17 -4.74 -21.40
C GLY A 97 -9.68 -4.83 -19.95
N ALA A 98 -9.07 -3.77 -19.42
CA ALA A 98 -8.75 -3.67 -18.00
C ALA A 98 -9.98 -3.26 -17.18
N LYS A 99 -10.01 -3.68 -15.92
CA LYS A 99 -11.01 -3.26 -14.93
C LYS A 99 -10.52 -2.01 -14.23
N ILE A 100 -11.44 -1.12 -13.87
CA ILE A 100 -11.12 0.12 -13.16
C ILE A 100 -11.62 0.02 -11.73
N VAL A 101 -10.79 0.46 -10.79
CA VAL A 101 -11.12 0.64 -9.38
C VAL A 101 -10.78 2.09 -9.02
N GLU A 102 -11.73 2.79 -8.42
CA GLU A 102 -11.47 4.14 -7.90
C GLU A 102 -10.56 4.08 -6.68
N ILE A 103 -9.76 5.12 -6.48
CA ILE A 103 -8.79 5.18 -5.38
C ILE A 103 -9.49 5.02 -4.02
N ALA A 104 -10.65 5.66 -3.85
CA ALA A 104 -11.43 5.55 -2.62
C ALA A 104 -11.80 4.10 -2.30
N SER A 105 -12.31 3.36 -3.29
CA SER A 105 -12.66 1.95 -3.15
C SER A 105 -11.43 1.06 -2.94
N PHE A 106 -10.30 1.38 -3.56
CA PHE A 106 -9.06 0.64 -3.33
C PHE A 106 -8.58 0.80 -1.88
N ILE A 107 -8.58 2.03 -1.36
CA ILE A 107 -8.13 2.33 0.00
C ILE A 107 -9.07 1.71 1.04
N SER A 108 -10.39 1.76 0.84
CA SER A 108 -11.35 1.18 1.79
C SER A 108 -11.17 -0.33 1.96
N ASN A 109 -10.72 -1.02 0.90
CA ASN A 109 -10.41 -2.44 0.92
C ASN A 109 -8.97 -2.75 1.37
N ALA A 110 -8.10 -1.75 1.47
CA ALA A 110 -6.72 -1.91 1.92
C ALA A 110 -6.67 -1.91 3.46
N GLU A 111 -6.80 -3.09 4.07
CA GLU A 111 -6.69 -3.24 5.52
C GLU A 111 -5.32 -2.75 6.04
N SER A 112 -5.32 -2.15 7.24
CA SER A 112 -4.07 -1.84 7.95
C SER A 112 -3.29 -3.13 8.24
N ARG A 113 -1.96 -3.15 8.03
CA ARG A 113 -1.12 -4.24 8.56
C ARG A 113 -0.90 -4.13 10.08
N LEU A 114 -1.25 -3.00 10.68
CA LEU A 114 -1.25 -2.86 12.14
C LEU A 114 -2.48 -3.58 12.71
N GLU A 115 -2.22 -4.83 13.10
CA GLU A 115 -2.91 -5.64 14.11
C GLU A 115 -4.39 -5.99 13.90
N THR A 116 -4.64 -7.09 13.18
CA THR A 116 -5.45 -8.17 13.76
C THR A 116 -4.55 -8.99 14.68
N LYS A 117 -4.10 -8.39 15.78
CA LYS A 117 -3.85 -9.17 16.99
C LYS A 117 -5.15 -9.09 17.75
N GLU A 118 -5.99 -10.11 17.60
CA GLU A 118 -6.86 -10.47 18.71
C GLU A 118 -5.90 -10.66 19.89
N LYS A 119 -5.87 -9.71 20.82
CA LYS A 119 -5.26 -9.98 22.12
C LYS A 119 -5.97 -11.23 22.64
N PRO A 120 -5.27 -12.32 22.98
CA PRO A 120 -5.93 -13.36 23.75
C PRO A 120 -6.55 -12.67 24.96
N ILE A 121 -7.84 -12.90 25.21
CA ILE A 121 -8.47 -12.52 26.47
C ILE A 121 -7.71 -13.29 27.53
N TYR A 122 -6.73 -12.64 28.14
CA TYR A 122 -6.03 -13.18 29.29
C TYR A 122 -6.99 -12.99 30.46
N GLU A 123 -7.69 -14.04 30.86
CA GLU A 123 -8.25 -14.09 32.21
C GLU A 123 -7.06 -13.97 33.17
N PRO A 124 -6.98 -12.91 34.00
CA PRO A 124 -5.90 -12.80 34.95
C PRO A 124 -6.04 -13.91 36.00
N ASP A 125 -5.32 -15.01 35.80
CA ASP A 125 -5.06 -16.00 36.85
C ASP A 125 -4.17 -15.35 37.93
N VAL A 126 -4.83 -14.69 38.88
CA VAL A 126 -4.23 -14.04 40.05
C VAL A 126 -3.40 -15.05 40.88
N GLU A 127 -3.78 -16.32 40.84
CA GLU A 127 -3.13 -17.40 41.59
C GLU A 127 -1.74 -17.73 41.00
N GLY A 128 -1.60 -17.69 39.68
CA GLY A 128 -0.33 -17.82 38.97
C GLY A 128 0.68 -16.71 39.32
N TRP A 129 0.21 -15.47 39.48
CA TRP A 129 1.06 -14.33 39.85
C TRP A 129 1.54 -14.38 41.30
N MET A 130 0.69 -14.84 42.23
CA MET A 130 1.07 -14.98 43.64
C MET A 130 2.20 -16.00 43.86
N LYS A 131 2.29 -17.05 43.05
CA LYS A 131 3.39 -18.04 43.12
C LYS A 131 4.74 -17.48 42.67
N ILE A 132 4.76 -16.60 41.67
CA ILE A 132 5.99 -16.03 41.12
C ILE A 132 6.60 -15.02 42.11
N PHE A 133 5.78 -14.16 42.73
CA PHE A 133 6.28 -13.15 43.65
C PHE A 133 6.64 -13.68 45.05
N SER A 134 6.17 -14.87 45.42
CA SER A 134 6.49 -15.48 46.72
C SER A 134 7.87 -16.15 46.77
N LYS A 135 8.53 -16.39 45.62
CA LYS A 135 9.78 -17.17 45.56
C LYS A 135 11.07 -16.32 45.57
N GLY A 136 10.97 -15.01 45.79
CA GLY A 136 12.09 -14.06 45.78
C GLY A 136 12.45 -13.42 47.13
N LYS A 137 11.87 -13.87 48.25
CA LYS A 137 12.24 -13.41 49.60
C LYS A 137 12.80 -14.57 50.42
N ASN A 138 14.06 -14.89 50.19
CA ASN A 138 15.00 -15.40 51.19
C ASN A 138 16.36 -15.49 50.52
N ASP A 139 17.15 -14.43 50.67
CA ASP A 139 18.62 -14.44 50.65
C ASP A 139 19.06 -13.09 51.22
N ASN A 140 19.01 -12.98 52.56
CA ASN A 140 19.96 -12.21 53.37
C ASN A 140 19.85 -12.62 54.84
#